data_AF-R7QXI4-F1
#
_entry.id   AF-R7QXI4-F1
#
_cell.length_a   1.000
_cell.length_b   1.000
_cell.length_c   1.000
_cell.angle_alpha   90.00
_cell.angle_beta   90.00
_cell.angle_gamma   90.00
#
_symmetry.space_group_name_H-M   'P 1'
#
loop_
_entity.id
_entity.type
_entity.pdbx_description
1 polymer ?
#
loop_
_entity_poly.entity_id
_entity_poly.type
_entity_poly.pdbx_seq_one_letter_code
_entity_poly.pdbx_strand_id
1 'polypeptide(L)'
;MEKTDEITCPEDIFSWMEENMEYGWLDTEGNRHIREMKDFRKKYRTMSVEESMKQKIGTCIEQVTVMHFLLDKIQIKSKMYCCRIYEPDDYGNLEEDEHMHCFVLFERDGKIYHLEHPNPEKKGIYEYATEEEALKTIEDYYVELRGGKKSPTTQFYEVPAGISFKEFNAYINHQKVQ
;
A
#
# COMPACT_ATOMS: atom_id res chain seq x y z
N MET A 1 -15.31 -12.40 -15.77
CA MET A 1 -15.29 -11.00 -15.29
C MET A 1 -15.43 -11.08 -13.79
N GLU A 2 -14.40 -10.64 -13.07
CA GLU A 2 -14.42 -10.57 -11.61
C GLU A 2 -15.54 -9.63 -11.17
N LYS A 3 -16.17 -9.91 -10.02
CA LYS A 3 -17.36 -9.21 -9.51
C LYS A 3 -17.08 -7.77 -9.03
N THR A 4 -16.34 -6.98 -9.79
CA THR A 4 -16.17 -5.55 -9.44
C THR A 4 -17.41 -4.73 -9.75
N ASP A 5 -18.33 -5.25 -10.55
CA ASP A 5 -19.57 -4.55 -10.94
C ASP A 5 -20.57 -4.40 -9.77
N GLU A 6 -20.37 -5.15 -8.69
CA GLU A 6 -21.17 -5.07 -7.45
C GLU A 6 -20.60 -4.05 -6.45
N ILE A 7 -19.43 -3.47 -6.71
CA ILE A 7 -18.77 -2.50 -5.81
C ILE A 7 -19.43 -1.13 -5.99
N THR A 8 -20.05 -0.64 -4.93
CA THR A 8 -20.75 0.66 -4.93
C THR A 8 -20.31 1.59 -3.80
N CYS A 9 -19.66 1.06 -2.76
CA CYS A 9 -19.17 1.84 -1.63
C CYS A 9 -17.81 1.30 -1.10
N PRO A 10 -17.08 2.07 -0.26
CA PRO A 10 -15.82 1.62 0.35
C PRO A 10 -15.93 0.32 1.14
N GLU A 11 -17.07 0.05 1.75
CA GLU A 11 -17.34 -1.18 2.49
C GLU A 11 -17.39 -2.41 1.55
N ASP A 12 -17.91 -2.25 0.34
CA ASP A 12 -17.86 -3.28 -0.71
C ASP A 12 -16.42 -3.52 -1.17
N ILE A 13 -15.62 -2.45 -1.28
CA ILE A 13 -14.18 -2.56 -1.62
C ILE A 13 -13.47 -3.37 -0.54
N PHE A 14 -13.65 -3.03 0.74
CA PHE A 14 -13.04 -3.77 1.83
C PHE A 14 -13.43 -5.25 1.81
N SER A 15 -14.71 -5.55 1.64
CA SER A 15 -15.21 -6.93 1.55
C SER A 15 -14.62 -7.66 0.34
N TRP A 16 -14.53 -7.00 -0.81
CA TRP A 16 -13.90 -7.55 -2.00
C TRP A 16 -12.43 -7.87 -1.78
N MET A 17 -11.68 -6.98 -1.12
CA MET A 17 -10.27 -7.20 -0.77
C MET A 17 -10.11 -8.41 0.15
N GLU A 18 -10.96 -8.54 1.19
CA GLU A 18 -10.95 -9.70 2.09
C GLU A 18 -11.19 -11.02 1.35
N GLU A 19 -12.11 -11.03 0.39
CA GLU A 19 -12.48 -12.23 -0.36
C GLU A 19 -11.51 -12.58 -1.49
N ASN A 20 -10.79 -11.60 -2.04
CA ASN A 20 -10.07 -11.76 -3.31
C ASN A 20 -8.58 -11.44 -3.26
N MET A 21 -8.05 -10.85 -2.20
CA MET A 21 -6.66 -10.42 -2.16
C MET A 21 -5.92 -10.99 -0.95
N GLU A 22 -4.85 -11.74 -1.22
CA GLU A 22 -3.92 -12.20 -0.20
C GLU A 22 -2.68 -11.30 -0.11
N TYR A 23 -2.11 -11.17 1.10
CA TYR A 23 -0.81 -10.53 1.26
C TYR A 23 0.30 -11.43 0.71
N GLY A 24 0.94 -10.99 -0.37
CA GLY A 24 1.96 -11.76 -1.08
C GLY A 24 2.48 -11.06 -2.31
N TRP A 25 3.47 -11.66 -2.97
CA TRP A 25 4.16 -11.07 -4.11
C TRP A 25 4.64 -12.12 -5.11
N LEU A 26 4.93 -11.66 -6.34
CA LEU A 26 5.57 -12.46 -7.38
C LEU A 26 7.05 -12.15 -7.45
N ASP A 27 7.85 -13.20 -7.53
CA ASP A 27 9.27 -13.08 -7.82
C ASP A 27 9.53 -12.95 -9.33
N THR A 28 10.77 -12.60 -9.72
CA THR A 28 11.17 -12.46 -11.13
C THR A 28 11.07 -13.74 -11.97
N GLU A 29 10.88 -14.90 -11.34
CA GLU A 29 10.68 -16.19 -12.00
C GLU A 29 9.19 -16.57 -12.09
N GLY A 30 8.29 -15.75 -11.52
CA GLY A 30 6.85 -15.98 -11.47
C GLY A 30 6.41 -16.86 -10.29
N ASN A 31 7.29 -17.13 -9.32
CA ASN A 31 6.93 -17.86 -8.11
C ASN A 31 6.09 -16.96 -7.18
N ARG A 32 5.07 -17.54 -6.55
CA ARG A 32 4.21 -16.85 -5.58
C ARG A 32 4.78 -17.01 -4.17
N HIS A 33 4.95 -15.89 -3.49
CA HIS A 33 5.35 -15.82 -2.09
C HIS A 33 4.18 -15.26 -1.27
N ILE A 34 3.62 -16.08 -0.37
CA ILE A 34 2.40 -15.75 0.39
C ILE A 34 2.75 -15.62 1.86
N ARG A 35 2.41 -14.46 2.45
CA ARG A 35 2.67 -14.14 3.87
C ARG A 35 4.14 -14.33 4.30
N GLU A 36 5.07 -14.17 3.37
CA GLU A 36 6.51 -14.19 3.61
C GLU A 36 7.22 -13.11 2.79
N MET A 37 8.35 -12.61 3.31
CA MET A 37 9.14 -11.53 2.71
C MET A 37 10.58 -11.95 2.40
N LYS A 38 10.85 -13.27 2.42
CA LYS A 38 12.17 -13.82 2.15
C LYS A 38 12.64 -13.45 0.74
N ASP A 39 13.85 -12.91 0.62
CA ASP A 39 14.45 -12.46 -0.65
C ASP A 39 13.65 -11.35 -1.38
N PHE A 40 12.69 -10.70 -0.71
CA PHE A 40 11.82 -9.68 -1.30
C PHE A 40 12.64 -8.58 -1.98
N ARG A 41 13.62 -7.99 -1.28
CA ARG A 41 14.50 -6.94 -1.83
C ARG A 41 15.22 -7.35 -3.13
N LYS A 42 15.50 -8.64 -3.34
CA LYS A 42 16.20 -9.16 -4.51
C LYS A 42 15.26 -9.41 -5.69
N LYS A 43 14.18 -10.13 -5.40
CA LYS A 43 13.37 -10.77 -6.45
C LYS A 43 12.03 -10.08 -6.70
N TYR A 44 11.57 -9.21 -5.80
CA TYR A 44 10.29 -8.53 -5.98
C TYR A 44 10.32 -7.58 -7.18
N ARG A 45 9.21 -7.57 -7.92
CA ARG A 45 8.87 -6.52 -8.86
C ARG A 45 7.42 -6.10 -8.63
N THR A 46 7.15 -4.81 -8.70
CA THR A 46 5.78 -4.28 -8.60
C THR A 46 4.90 -4.86 -9.69
N MET A 47 3.68 -5.24 -9.33
CA MET A 47 2.67 -5.66 -10.30
C MET A 47 1.81 -4.47 -10.74
N SER A 48 1.25 -4.54 -11.95
CA SER A 48 0.15 -3.64 -12.35
C SER A 48 -1.11 -3.93 -11.52
N VAL A 49 -2.08 -3.00 -11.53
CA VAL A 49 -3.39 -3.23 -10.87
C VAL A 49 -4.08 -4.43 -11.49
N GLU A 50 -4.10 -4.54 -12.82
CA GLU A 50 -4.72 -5.65 -13.54
C GLU A 50 -4.06 -6.99 -13.21
N GLU A 51 -2.73 -7.01 -13.10
CA GLU A 51 -1.99 -8.21 -12.71
C GLU A 51 -2.25 -8.59 -11.25
N SER A 52 -2.24 -7.62 -10.34
CA SER A 52 -2.50 -7.85 -8.91
C SER A 52 -3.89 -8.45 -8.69
N MET A 53 -4.91 -7.90 -9.36
CA MET A 53 -6.28 -8.43 -9.31
C MET A 53 -6.36 -9.84 -9.92
N LYS A 54 -5.76 -10.06 -11.09
CA LYS A 54 -5.73 -11.37 -11.75
C LYS A 54 -5.04 -12.44 -10.90
N GLN A 55 -3.94 -12.08 -10.24
CA GLN A 55 -3.14 -12.99 -9.41
C GLN A 55 -3.70 -13.13 -8.00
N LYS A 56 -4.63 -12.25 -7.59
CA LYS A 56 -5.26 -12.25 -6.26
C LYS A 56 -4.25 -12.11 -5.12
N ILE A 57 -3.13 -11.44 -5.38
CA ILE A 57 -2.05 -11.20 -4.42
C ILE A 57 -1.50 -9.80 -4.57
N GLY A 58 -1.02 -9.25 -3.47
CA GLY A 58 -0.31 -7.98 -3.46
C GLY A 58 0.32 -7.69 -2.10
N THR A 59 1.42 -6.96 -2.09
CA THR A 59 1.96 -6.35 -0.86
C THR A 59 1.16 -5.10 -0.51
N CYS A 60 1.60 -4.33 0.49
CA CYS A 60 1.03 -3.00 0.71
C CYS A 60 1.11 -2.09 -0.53
N ILE A 61 2.11 -2.28 -1.40
CA ILE A 61 2.29 -1.49 -2.64
C ILE A 61 1.21 -1.83 -3.67
N GLU A 62 0.91 -3.10 -3.92
CA GLU A 62 -0.16 -3.48 -4.86
C GLU A 62 -1.55 -3.27 -4.27
N GLN A 63 -1.74 -3.60 -2.99
CA GLN A 63 -3.07 -3.52 -2.40
C GLN A 63 -3.56 -2.07 -2.31
N VAL A 64 -2.67 -1.11 -2.03
CA VAL A 64 -3.06 0.31 -2.03
C VAL A 64 -3.44 0.80 -3.42
N THR A 65 -2.77 0.36 -4.49
CA THR A 65 -3.14 0.74 -5.86
C THR A 65 -4.44 0.10 -6.31
N VAL A 66 -4.70 -1.16 -5.92
CA VAL A 66 -6.00 -1.82 -6.16
C VAL A 66 -7.12 -1.09 -5.43
N MET A 67 -6.94 -0.76 -4.15
CA MET A 67 -7.95 -0.01 -3.38
C MET A 67 -8.20 1.37 -3.97
N HIS A 68 -7.14 2.09 -4.34
CA HIS A 68 -7.25 3.40 -5.00
C HIS A 68 -8.02 3.31 -6.33
N PHE A 69 -7.70 2.33 -7.17
CA PHE A 69 -8.40 2.07 -8.43
C PHE A 69 -9.88 1.75 -8.24
N LEU A 70 -10.23 0.96 -7.22
CA LEU A 70 -11.62 0.63 -6.91
C LEU A 70 -12.39 1.85 -6.37
N LEU A 71 -11.75 2.71 -5.56
CA LEU A 71 -12.32 3.97 -5.11
C LEU A 71 -12.58 4.93 -6.28
N ASP A 72 -11.64 5.03 -7.22
CA ASP A 72 -11.80 5.85 -8.43
C ASP A 72 -12.97 5.36 -9.30
N LYS A 73 -13.14 4.03 -9.42
CA LYS A 73 -14.28 3.43 -10.15
C LYS A 73 -15.64 3.85 -9.60
N ILE A 74 -15.76 4.02 -8.28
CA ILE A 74 -16.98 4.50 -7.62
C ILE A 74 -16.95 6.03 -7.37
N GLN A 75 -16.03 6.73 -8.03
CA GLN A 75 -15.90 8.20 -8.01
C GLN A 75 -15.62 8.79 -6.62
N ILE A 76 -14.93 8.04 -5.76
CA ILE A 76 -14.50 8.51 -4.44
C ILE A 76 -13.05 8.98 -4.53
N LYS A 77 -12.84 10.27 -4.25
CA LYS A 77 -11.51 10.88 -4.22
C LYS A 77 -10.67 10.25 -3.12
N SER A 78 -9.47 9.81 -3.49
CA SER A 78 -8.53 9.19 -2.57
C SER A 78 -7.07 9.57 -2.85
N LYS A 79 -6.20 9.33 -1.87
CA LYS A 79 -4.76 9.63 -1.91
C LYS A 79 -3.99 8.45 -1.32
N MET A 80 -2.89 8.08 -1.97
CA MET A 80 -2.00 7.01 -1.52
C MET A 80 -0.80 7.57 -0.79
N TYR A 81 -0.39 6.91 0.29
CA TYR A 81 0.71 7.32 1.14
C TYR A 81 1.63 6.14 1.44
N CYS A 82 2.92 6.44 1.59
CA CYS A 82 3.95 5.49 1.98
C CYS A 82 4.68 6.02 3.21
N CYS A 83 4.66 5.25 4.30
CA CYS A 83 5.43 5.52 5.51
C CYS A 83 6.55 4.50 5.65
N ARG A 84 7.79 4.96 5.83
CA ARG A 84 8.97 4.08 5.79
C ARG A 84 10.11 4.55 6.67
N ILE A 85 11.00 3.65 7.06
CA ILE A 85 12.35 4.08 7.46
C ILE A 85 13.06 4.55 6.18
N TYR A 86 13.61 5.76 6.23
CA TYR A 86 14.28 6.32 5.07
C TYR A 86 15.51 5.49 4.68
N GLU A 87 15.57 5.10 3.40
CA GLU A 87 16.69 4.46 2.75
C GLU A 87 17.18 5.37 1.60
N PRO A 88 18.48 5.70 1.51
CA PRO A 88 19.00 6.47 0.38
C PRO A 88 18.94 5.67 -0.93
N ASP A 89 18.97 6.35 -2.08
CA ASP A 89 18.79 5.69 -3.38
C ASP A 89 19.87 4.65 -3.71
N ASP A 90 21.07 4.79 -3.13
CA ASP A 90 22.17 3.84 -3.30
C ASP A 90 22.12 2.67 -2.30
N TYR A 91 21.09 2.61 -1.43
CA TYR A 91 20.89 1.51 -0.49
C TYR A 91 20.92 0.17 -1.22
N GLY A 92 21.77 -0.73 -0.73
CA GLY A 92 22.11 -1.98 -1.41
C GLY A 92 22.09 -3.20 -0.52
N ASN A 93 21.60 -3.08 0.72
CA ASN A 93 21.50 -4.24 1.60
C ASN A 93 20.27 -5.07 1.22
N LEU A 94 20.51 -6.18 0.52
CA LEU A 94 19.47 -7.06 0.00
C LEU A 94 19.01 -8.13 1.00
N GLU A 95 19.67 -8.25 2.15
CA GLU A 95 19.39 -9.30 3.16
C GLU A 95 18.59 -8.78 4.37
N GLU A 96 18.45 -7.47 4.52
CA GLU A 96 17.68 -6.90 5.63
C GLU A 96 16.17 -7.10 5.42
N ASP A 97 15.40 -6.80 6.46
CA ASP A 97 13.94 -6.67 6.41
C ASP A 97 13.51 -5.31 5.87
N GLU A 98 12.42 -5.28 5.10
CA GLU A 98 11.78 -4.06 4.63
C GLU A 98 11.03 -3.34 5.77
N HIS A 99 11.07 -2.02 5.74
CA HIS A 99 10.46 -1.18 6.78
C HIS A 99 9.58 -0.11 6.15
N MET A 100 8.60 -0.56 5.36
CA MET A 100 7.70 0.28 4.58
C MET A 100 6.26 -0.19 4.76
N HIS A 101 5.31 0.75 4.75
CA HIS A 101 3.90 0.45 4.61
C HIS A 101 3.22 1.50 3.73
N CYS A 102 2.42 1.04 2.78
CA CYS A 102 1.59 1.89 1.94
C CYS A 102 0.11 1.73 2.29
N PHE A 103 -0.62 2.85 2.28
CA PHE A 103 -2.03 2.91 2.66
C PHE A 103 -2.78 4.00 1.89
N VAL A 104 -4.11 3.94 1.88
CA VAL A 104 -4.97 4.89 1.15
C VAL A 104 -5.88 5.64 2.12
N LEU A 105 -5.97 6.95 1.94
CA LEU A 105 -6.98 7.80 2.56
C LEU A 105 -8.01 8.23 1.53
N PHE A 106 -9.28 8.29 1.89
CA PHE A 106 -10.36 8.75 1.01
C PHE A 106 -11.29 9.74 1.73
N GLU A 107 -11.95 10.59 0.95
CA GLU A 107 -12.88 11.59 1.47
C GLU A 107 -14.33 11.12 1.32
N ARG A 108 -15.11 11.19 2.40
CA ARG A 108 -16.56 10.95 2.39
C ARG A 108 -17.24 11.87 3.40
N ASP A 109 -18.31 12.54 3.00
CA ASP A 109 -19.12 13.43 3.85
C ASP A 109 -18.31 14.49 4.63
N GLY A 110 -17.25 15.03 4.00
CA GLY A 110 -16.38 16.05 4.59
C GLY A 110 -15.43 15.52 5.67
N LYS A 111 -15.28 14.20 5.80
CA LYS A 111 -14.33 13.53 6.67
C LYS A 111 -13.31 12.72 5.88
N ILE A 112 -12.23 12.33 6.55
CA ILE A 112 -11.17 11.50 5.99
C ILE A 112 -11.31 10.09 6.54
N TYR A 113 -11.16 9.10 5.68
CA TYR A 113 -11.22 7.69 6.04
C TYR A 113 -9.95 6.98 5.59
N HIS A 114 -9.43 6.10 6.44
CA HIS A 114 -8.35 5.18 6.11
C HIS A 114 -8.94 3.81 5.78
N LEU A 115 -8.73 3.34 4.55
CA LEU A 115 -9.05 1.97 4.15
C LEU A 115 -7.78 1.12 4.28
N GLU A 116 -7.70 0.34 5.36
CA GLU A 116 -6.55 -0.50 5.69
C GLU A 116 -6.88 -1.97 5.46
N HIS A 117 -6.12 -2.61 4.57
CA HIS A 117 -6.17 -4.04 4.32
C HIS A 117 -4.78 -4.69 4.40
N PRO A 118 -3.68 -4.08 3.90
CA PRO A 118 -2.38 -4.74 3.97
C PRO A 118 -1.82 -4.97 5.38
N ASN A 119 -2.24 -4.20 6.40
CA ASN A 119 -1.82 -4.40 7.79
C ASN A 119 -2.83 -5.31 8.55
N PRO A 120 -2.52 -6.60 8.79
CA PRO A 120 -3.45 -7.54 9.42
C PRO A 120 -3.90 -7.14 10.83
N GLU A 121 -3.04 -6.46 11.61
CA GLU A 121 -3.34 -6.04 12.99
C GLU A 121 -4.26 -4.82 13.05
N LYS A 122 -4.39 -4.10 11.93
CA LYS A 122 -5.15 -2.85 11.80
C LYS A 122 -6.09 -2.87 10.60
N LYS A 123 -6.53 -4.05 10.15
CA LYS A 123 -7.50 -4.15 9.05
C LYS A 123 -8.81 -3.45 9.42
N GLY A 124 -9.32 -2.60 8.53
CA GLY A 124 -10.61 -1.95 8.68
C GLY A 124 -10.73 -0.61 7.96
N ILE A 125 -11.85 0.06 8.22
CA ILE A 125 -12.12 1.42 7.75
C ILE A 125 -12.18 2.34 8.96
N TYR A 126 -11.30 3.32 9.04
CA TYR A 126 -11.17 4.23 10.18
C TYR A 126 -11.51 5.65 9.78
N GLU A 127 -12.29 6.33 10.60
CA GLU A 127 -12.70 7.72 10.39
C GLU A 127 -11.78 8.69 11.14
N TYR A 128 -11.46 9.81 10.51
CA TYR A 128 -10.70 10.93 11.08
C TYR A 128 -11.36 12.26 10.72
N ALA A 129 -11.19 13.27 11.57
CA ALA A 129 -11.71 14.60 11.30
C ALA A 129 -10.91 15.31 10.19
N THR A 130 -9.61 15.04 10.10
CA THR A 130 -8.71 15.68 9.12
C THR A 130 -7.67 14.72 8.57
N GLU A 131 -7.07 15.08 7.43
CA GLU A 131 -5.98 14.31 6.82
C GLU A 131 -4.73 14.33 7.71
N GLU A 132 -4.43 15.48 8.34
CA GLU A 132 -3.32 15.63 9.27
C GLU A 132 -3.45 14.68 10.47
N GLU A 133 -4.65 14.57 11.05
CA GLU A 133 -4.94 13.64 12.14
C GLU A 133 -4.75 12.18 11.71
N ALA A 134 -5.24 11.80 10.53
CA ALA A 134 -5.08 10.46 9.98
C ALA A 134 -3.59 10.11 9.80
N LEU A 135 -2.84 10.99 9.12
CA LEU A 135 -1.42 10.80 8.85
C LEU A 135 -0.62 10.70 10.15
N LYS A 136 -0.87 11.58 11.11
CA LYS A 136 -0.19 11.56 12.41
C LYS A 136 -0.47 10.25 13.16
N THR A 137 -1.73 9.81 13.18
CA THR A 137 -2.12 8.57 13.89
C THR A 137 -1.45 7.34 13.29
N ILE A 138 -1.40 7.26 11.96
CA ILE A 138 -0.77 6.14 11.24
C ILE A 138 0.75 6.19 11.41
N GLU A 139 1.37 7.36 11.29
CA GLU A 139 2.81 7.54 11.48
C GLU A 139 3.23 7.14 12.91
N ASP A 140 2.53 7.62 13.94
CA ASP A 140 2.81 7.29 15.35
C ASP A 140 2.78 5.78 15.59
N TYR A 141 1.81 5.07 14.99
CA TYR A 141 1.74 3.61 15.06
C TYR A 141 2.97 2.92 14.45
N TYR A 142 3.41 3.35 13.25
CA TYR A 142 4.58 2.75 12.62
C TYR A 142 5.90 3.15 13.27
N VAL A 143 5.99 4.34 13.87
CA VAL A 143 7.13 4.74 14.70
C VAL A 143 7.24 3.83 15.93
N GLU A 144 6.13 3.59 16.65
CA GLU A 144 6.09 2.70 17.81
C GLU A 144 6.49 1.27 17.42
N LEU A 145 5.88 0.73 16.36
CA LEU A 145 6.16 -0.60 15.84
C LEU A 145 7.64 -0.79 15.47
N ARG A 146 8.32 0.28 15.04
CA ARG A 146 9.72 0.28 14.61
C ARG A 146 10.68 0.71 15.71
N GLY A 147 10.26 0.65 16.97
CA GLY A 147 11.11 0.94 18.13
C GLY A 147 11.50 2.41 18.25
N GLY A 148 10.61 3.33 17.87
CA GLY A 148 10.83 4.78 17.94
C GLY A 148 11.62 5.37 16.77
N LYS A 149 11.95 4.57 15.75
CA LYS A 149 12.58 5.08 14.52
C LYS A 149 11.59 5.92 13.73
N LYS A 150 12.04 7.08 13.22
CA LYS A 150 11.21 7.96 12.38
C LYS A 150 10.65 7.21 11.17
N SER A 151 9.40 7.52 10.84
CA SER A 151 8.67 6.92 9.73
C SER A 151 8.07 8.01 8.83
N PRO A 152 8.89 8.82 8.13
CA PRO A 152 8.37 9.85 7.25
C PRO A 152 7.32 9.29 6.29
N THR A 153 6.20 10.02 6.20
CA THR A 153 5.08 9.69 5.34
C THR A 153 5.13 10.55 4.08
N THR A 154 4.98 9.93 2.92
CA THR A 154 5.07 10.61 1.62
C THR A 154 3.85 10.23 0.77
N GLN A 155 3.12 11.23 0.28
CA GLN A 155 2.07 11.00 -0.71
C GLN A 155 2.70 10.59 -2.05
N PHE A 156 2.08 9.64 -2.75
CA PHE A 156 2.44 9.27 -4.11
C PHE A 156 1.18 9.04 -4.96
N TYR A 157 1.33 8.94 -6.28
CA TYR A 157 0.21 9.01 -7.23
C TYR A 157 0.06 7.78 -8.12
N GLU A 158 1.17 7.17 -8.51
CA GLU A 158 1.18 6.02 -9.40
C GLU A 158 2.30 5.07 -8.97
N VAL A 159 2.14 3.78 -9.27
CA VAL A 159 3.20 2.79 -9.07
C VAL A 159 3.56 2.22 -10.44
N PRO A 160 4.76 2.51 -10.97
CA PRO A 160 5.22 1.88 -12.20
C PRO A 160 5.26 0.36 -12.01
N ALA A 161 4.75 -0.40 -12.98
CA ALA A 161 4.86 -1.85 -12.97
C ALA A 161 6.28 -2.30 -13.33
N GLY A 162 6.72 -3.42 -12.78
CA GLY A 162 7.99 -4.06 -13.11
C GLY A 162 9.23 -3.43 -12.46
N ILE A 163 9.07 -2.51 -11.50
CA ILE A 163 10.20 -1.92 -10.77
C ILE A 163 10.50 -2.73 -9.50
N SER A 164 11.77 -2.80 -9.13
CA SER A 164 12.23 -3.43 -7.90
C SER A 164 11.83 -2.64 -6.64
N PHE A 165 11.96 -3.27 -5.47
CA PHE A 165 11.76 -2.58 -4.20
C PHE A 165 12.67 -1.35 -4.05
N LYS A 166 13.93 -1.47 -4.48
CA LYS A 166 14.90 -0.37 -4.47
C LYS A 166 14.44 0.80 -5.34
N GLU A 167 14.00 0.51 -6.56
CA GLU A 167 13.49 1.52 -7.49
C GLU A 167 12.20 2.17 -6.98
N PHE A 168 11.33 1.41 -6.32
CA PHE A 168 10.16 1.95 -5.64
C PHE A 168 10.56 2.88 -4.48
N ASN A 169 11.52 2.50 -3.64
CA ASN A 169 12.05 3.36 -2.58
C ASN A 169 12.60 4.68 -3.12
N ALA A 170 13.41 4.61 -4.18
CA ALA A 170 13.91 5.80 -4.87
C ALA A 170 12.75 6.64 -5.43
N TYR A 171 11.76 6.02 -6.08
CA TYR A 171 10.56 6.72 -6.56
C TYR A 171 9.86 7.50 -5.43
N ILE A 172 9.71 6.90 -4.25
CA ILE A 172 9.11 7.59 -3.09
C ILE A 172 10.02 8.72 -2.57
N ASN A 173 11.34 8.54 -2.55
CA ASN A 173 12.30 9.59 -2.15
C ASN A 173 12.20 10.86 -3.00
N HIS A 174 11.85 10.72 -4.28
CA HIS A 174 11.75 11.83 -5.24
C HIS A 174 10.34 12.40 -5.39
N GLN A 175 9.36 11.91 -4.63
CA GLN A 175 8.06 12.58 -4.55
C GLN A 175 8.23 13.93 -3.85
N LYS A 176 7.61 14.97 -4.41
CA LYS A 176 7.62 16.29 -3.77
C LYS A 176 6.85 16.19 -2.45
N VAL A 177 7.53 16.51 -1.36
CA VAL A 177 6.84 16.81 -0.10
C VAL A 177 6.00 18.07 -0.38
N GLN A 178 4.67 17.95 -0.31
CA GLN A 178 3.77 19.10 -0.39
C GLN A 178 3.87 19.94 0.88
#